data_AF-A0A6N1YCM8-F1
#
_entry.id   AF-A0A6N1YCM8-F1
#
_cell.length_a   1.000
_cell.length_b   1.000
_cell.length_c   1.000
_cell.angle_alpha   90.00
_cell.angle_beta   90.00
_cell.angle_gamma   90.00
#
_symmetry.space_group_name_H-M   'P 1'
#
loop_
_entity.id
_entity.type
_entity.pdbx_description
1 polymer ?
#
loop_
_entity_poly.entity_id
_entity_poly.type
_entity_poly.pdbx_seq_one_letter_code
_entity_poly.pdbx_strand_id
1 'polypeptide(L)'
;MGAGVIPFSVHDKNIYFLFQTVFSGRKTGYLIDFGGGLGAGENYQEAAIREFVEETETMYFSNDLQLAKRSIESVNAQIPIVKALFDKTLVEHPDYYCKRATVNQLKPKDWQSFFIKFPYRDITDLNYVWKNDQTGRFKKRRELVWIGADKLLTIYASEPDRLWKRVRQLENARDVILAIQKDFML
;
A
#
# COMPACT_ATOMS: atom_id res chain seq x y z
N MET A 1 1.60 -17.76 -1.14
CA MET A 1 1.08 -16.75 -2.07
C MET A 1 0.64 -15.55 -1.26
N GLY A 2 0.85 -14.33 -1.75
CA GLY A 2 0.34 -13.13 -1.11
C GLY A 2 0.32 -11.97 -2.08
N ALA A 3 -0.38 -10.90 -1.72
CA ALA A 3 -0.45 -9.72 -2.54
C ALA A 3 -0.43 -8.46 -1.69
N GLY A 4 -0.05 -7.35 -2.32
CA GLY A 4 -0.20 -6.05 -1.73
C GLY A 4 -0.38 -4.94 -2.75
N VAL A 5 -0.59 -3.74 -2.24
CA VAL A 5 -0.68 -2.52 -3.02
C VAL A 5 0.25 -1.47 -2.44
N ILE A 6 0.87 -0.71 -3.34
CA ILE A 6 1.56 0.54 -3.06
C ILE A 6 0.74 1.62 -3.77
N PRO A 7 -0.23 2.24 -3.08
CA PRO A 7 -0.99 3.34 -3.65
C PRO A 7 -0.06 4.47 -4.05
N PHE A 8 -0.32 5.11 -5.19
CA PHE A 8 0.32 6.37 -5.55
C PHE A 8 -0.72 7.44 -5.83
N SER A 9 -0.33 8.70 -5.69
CA SER A 9 -1.18 9.83 -6.04
C SER A 9 -0.38 10.95 -6.69
N VAL A 10 -1.06 11.73 -7.52
CA VAL A 10 -0.54 12.96 -8.11
C VAL A 10 -1.14 14.12 -7.33
N HIS A 11 -0.32 14.91 -6.66
CA HIS A 11 -0.73 16.05 -5.86
C HIS A 11 0.26 17.19 -6.06
N ASP A 12 -0.23 18.39 -6.34
CA ASP A 12 0.60 19.57 -6.64
C ASP A 12 1.73 19.30 -7.64
N LYS A 13 1.38 18.62 -8.75
CA LYS A 13 2.30 18.20 -9.83
C LYS A 13 3.44 17.26 -9.39
N ASN A 14 3.36 16.71 -8.18
CA ASN A 14 4.31 15.74 -7.65
C ASN A 14 3.63 14.38 -7.47
N ILE A 15 4.43 13.32 -7.55
CA ILE A 15 3.96 11.95 -7.36
C ILE A 15 4.42 11.44 -6.01
N TYR A 16 3.47 10.91 -5.23
CA TYR A 16 3.71 10.35 -3.92
C TYR A 16 3.24 8.90 -3.86
N PHE A 17 3.97 8.07 -3.13
CA PHE A 17 3.64 6.67 -2.86
C PHE A 17 3.32 6.49 -1.39
N LEU A 18 2.19 5.86 -1.10
CA LEU A 18 1.70 5.63 0.25
C LEU A 18 2.31 4.35 0.80
N PHE A 19 2.92 4.46 1.97
CA PHE A 19 3.37 3.34 2.76
C PHE A 19 2.74 3.40 4.14
N GLN A 20 2.74 2.26 4.83
CA GLN A 20 2.50 2.20 6.27
C GLN A 20 3.81 1.89 7.01
N THR A 21 3.87 2.32 8.26
CA THR A 21 4.78 1.83 9.28
C THR A 21 3.98 1.48 10.55
N VAL A 22 4.64 1.02 11.60
CA VAL A 22 4.00 0.66 12.87
C VAL A 22 4.64 1.41 14.03
N PHE A 23 3.81 1.87 14.97
CA PHE A 23 4.27 2.58 16.16
C PHE A 23 5.15 1.73 17.09
N SER A 24 5.05 0.41 17.01
CA SER A 24 5.81 -0.50 17.87
C SER A 24 6.06 -1.86 17.22
N GLY A 25 7.16 -2.51 17.61
CA GLY A 25 7.50 -3.87 17.23
C GLY A 25 8.51 -3.97 16.08
N ARG A 26 8.67 -5.19 15.54
CA ARG A 26 9.75 -5.52 14.60
C ARG A 26 9.81 -4.68 13.32
N LYS A 27 8.67 -4.14 12.88
CA LYS A 27 8.57 -3.38 11.62
C LYS A 27 8.59 -1.86 11.82
N THR A 28 8.80 -1.38 13.04
CA THR A 28 8.87 0.06 13.31
C THR A 28 9.98 0.71 12.50
N GLY A 29 9.66 1.84 11.87
CA GLY A 29 10.60 2.61 11.03
C GLY A 29 10.76 2.10 9.59
N TYR A 30 10.21 0.93 9.25
CA TYR A 30 10.21 0.45 7.87
C TYR A 30 9.05 1.03 7.08
N LEU A 31 9.26 1.24 5.78
CA LEU A 31 8.21 1.48 4.78
C LEU A 31 7.66 0.13 4.31
N ILE A 32 6.35 -0.07 4.48
CA ILE A 32 5.68 -1.35 4.23
C ILE A 32 4.53 -1.08 3.25
N ASP A 33 4.37 -1.99 2.28
CA ASP A 33 3.17 -2.06 1.45
C ASP A 33 1.93 -2.50 2.25
N PHE A 34 0.74 -2.28 1.71
CA PHE A 34 -0.49 -2.83 2.29
C PHE A 34 -0.72 -4.20 1.70
N GLY A 35 -0.65 -5.26 2.52
CA GLY A 35 -0.66 -6.60 1.95
C GLY A 35 -0.44 -7.76 2.91
N GLY A 36 -1.05 -8.87 2.53
CA GLY A 36 -1.08 -10.12 3.29
C GLY A 36 -1.18 -11.37 2.39
N GLY A 37 -1.59 -12.48 2.99
CA GLY A 37 -1.75 -13.75 2.28
C GLY A 37 -3.06 -13.77 1.49
N LEU A 38 -3.11 -14.62 0.45
CA LEU A 38 -4.38 -14.90 -0.24
C LEU A 38 -5.34 -15.65 0.69
N GLY A 39 -6.61 -15.27 0.64
CA GLY A 39 -7.74 -16.02 1.18
C GLY A 39 -8.16 -17.18 0.27
N ALA A 40 -9.19 -17.92 0.71
CA ALA A 40 -9.73 -19.03 -0.07
C ALA A 40 -10.40 -18.54 -1.36
N GLY A 41 -9.93 -19.02 -2.51
CA GLY A 41 -10.44 -18.63 -3.84
C GLY A 41 -10.05 -17.21 -4.29
N GLU A 42 -9.28 -16.49 -3.50
CA GLU A 42 -8.91 -15.10 -3.75
C GLU A 42 -7.72 -15.02 -4.73
N ASN A 43 -7.81 -14.15 -5.73
CA ASN A 43 -6.69 -13.85 -6.61
C ASN A 43 -5.77 -12.74 -6.03
N TYR A 44 -4.67 -12.42 -6.72
CA TYR A 44 -3.72 -11.40 -6.26
C TYR A 44 -4.33 -10.01 -6.09
N GLN A 45 -5.17 -9.56 -7.03
CA GLN A 45 -5.78 -8.23 -6.95
C GLN A 45 -6.79 -8.16 -5.81
N GLU A 46 -7.65 -9.18 -5.67
CA GLU A 46 -8.63 -9.26 -4.58
C GLU A 46 -7.95 -9.23 -3.21
N ALA A 47 -6.85 -9.98 -3.05
CA ALA A 47 -6.06 -9.97 -1.82
C ALA A 47 -5.45 -8.60 -1.52
N ALA A 48 -4.88 -7.92 -2.53
CA ALA A 48 -4.31 -6.59 -2.36
C ALA A 48 -5.39 -5.55 -1.99
N ILE A 49 -6.57 -5.64 -2.62
CA ILE A 49 -7.73 -4.78 -2.35
C ILE A 49 -8.21 -4.97 -0.91
N ARG A 50 -8.50 -6.21 -0.51
CA ARG A 50 -8.97 -6.54 0.84
C ARG A 50 -7.97 -6.08 1.89
N GLU A 51 -6.69 -6.41 1.71
CA GLU A 51 -5.65 -6.06 2.68
C GLU A 51 -5.49 -4.55 2.81
N PHE A 52 -5.59 -3.76 1.73
CA PHE A 52 -5.59 -2.30 1.85
C PHE A 52 -6.72 -1.78 2.73
N VAL A 53 -7.95 -2.22 2.46
CA VAL A 53 -9.14 -1.78 3.20
C VAL A 53 -9.04 -2.19 4.68
N GLU A 54 -8.59 -3.42 4.93
CA GLU A 54 -8.45 -3.95 6.28
C GLU A 54 -7.30 -3.31 7.06
N GLU A 55 -6.14 -3.09 6.44
CA GLU A 55 -4.97 -2.51 7.10
C GLU A 55 -5.10 -1.01 7.33
N THR A 56 -5.93 -0.32 6.54
CA THR A 56 -6.31 1.07 6.81
C THR A 56 -7.46 1.20 7.81
N GLU A 57 -7.95 0.10 8.38
CA GLU A 57 -9.10 0.05 9.29
C GLU A 57 -10.34 0.77 8.70
N THR A 58 -10.50 0.71 7.37
CA THR A 58 -11.53 1.43 6.59
C THR A 58 -11.44 2.96 6.65
N MET A 59 -10.38 3.53 7.22
CA MET A 59 -10.28 4.99 7.41
C MET A 59 -9.98 5.74 6.12
N TYR A 60 -9.28 5.13 5.15
CA TYR A 60 -8.80 5.84 3.96
C TYR A 60 -9.91 6.38 3.06
N PHE A 61 -11.08 5.75 3.02
CA PHE A 61 -12.24 6.24 2.26
C PHE A 61 -13.41 6.66 3.15
N SER A 62 -13.22 6.71 4.48
CA SER A 62 -14.28 7.17 5.38
C SER A 62 -14.32 8.68 5.47
N ASN A 63 -15.53 9.26 5.46
CA ASN A 63 -15.76 10.66 5.82
C ASN A 63 -15.77 10.87 7.34
N ASP A 64 -16.10 9.82 8.11
CA ASP A 64 -16.13 9.85 9.57
C ASP A 64 -15.13 8.83 10.13
N LEU A 65 -14.03 9.35 10.67
CA LEU A 65 -12.97 8.52 11.26
C LEU A 65 -13.36 7.92 12.61
N GLN A 66 -14.36 8.44 13.30
CA GLN A 66 -14.85 7.87 14.57
C GLN A 66 -15.69 6.61 14.35
N LEU A 67 -16.35 6.52 13.20
CA LEU A 67 -17.17 5.34 12.83
C LEU A 67 -16.39 4.26 12.06
N ALA A 68 -15.27 4.62 11.43
CA ALA A 68 -14.46 3.70 10.61
C ALA A 68 -13.94 2.48 11.40
N LYS A 69 -14.40 1.28 11.09
CA LYS A 69 -13.95 0.06 11.78
C LYS A 69 -13.85 -1.08 10.79
N ARG A 70 -12.95 -2.02 11.05
CA ARG A 70 -12.85 -3.26 10.28
C ARG A 70 -13.97 -4.25 10.63
N SER A 71 -15.23 -3.84 10.42
CA SER A 71 -16.36 -4.77 10.38
C SER A 71 -16.56 -5.31 8.96
N ILE A 72 -17.27 -6.43 8.84
CA ILE A 72 -17.55 -7.06 7.54
C ILE A 72 -18.27 -6.06 6.62
N GLU A 73 -19.23 -5.33 7.16
CA GLU A 73 -20.03 -4.34 6.43
C GLU A 73 -19.16 -3.19 5.91
N SER A 74 -18.32 -2.60 6.77
CA SER A 74 -17.44 -1.49 6.38
C SER A 74 -16.36 -1.91 5.38
N VAL A 75 -15.81 -3.11 5.52
CA VAL A 75 -14.86 -3.67 4.54
C VAL A 75 -15.54 -3.90 3.19
N ASN A 76 -16.68 -4.57 3.18
CA ASN A 76 -17.44 -4.85 1.95
C ASN A 76 -17.92 -3.58 1.26
N ALA A 77 -18.20 -2.50 2.00
CA ALA A 77 -18.58 -1.21 1.43
C ALA A 77 -17.42 -0.53 0.68
N GLN A 78 -16.16 -0.77 1.08
CA GLN A 78 -14.99 -0.11 0.48
C GLN A 78 -14.26 -0.96 -0.57
N ILE A 79 -14.42 -2.29 -0.56
CA ILE A 79 -13.84 -3.16 -1.59
C ILE A 79 -14.18 -2.68 -3.02
N PRO A 80 -15.44 -2.36 -3.37
CA PRO A 80 -15.78 -1.88 -4.71
C PRO A 80 -15.09 -0.56 -5.10
N ILE A 81 -14.85 0.32 -4.13
CA ILE A 81 -14.16 1.59 -4.36
C ILE A 81 -12.72 1.32 -4.77
N VAL A 82 -12.01 0.50 -4.01
CA VAL A 82 -10.61 0.16 -4.29
C VAL A 82 -10.50 -0.66 -5.58
N LYS A 83 -11.45 -1.58 -5.82
CA LYS A 83 -11.52 -2.33 -7.07
C LYS A 83 -11.63 -1.42 -8.28
N ALA A 84 -12.47 -0.38 -8.23
CA ALA A 84 -12.59 0.57 -9.33
C ALA A 84 -11.27 1.32 -9.61
N LEU A 85 -10.47 1.61 -8.58
CA LEU A 85 -9.14 2.21 -8.75
C LEU A 85 -8.15 1.25 -9.41
N PHE A 86 -8.19 -0.03 -9.01
CA PHE A 86 -7.42 -1.10 -9.65
C PHE A 86 -7.79 -1.25 -11.12
N ASP A 87 -9.08 -1.43 -11.40
CA ASP A 87 -9.60 -1.61 -12.76
C ASP A 87 -9.18 -0.43 -13.64
N LYS A 88 -9.35 0.81 -13.17
CA LYS A 88 -8.95 2.00 -13.91
C LYS A 88 -7.44 2.03 -14.18
N THR A 89 -6.62 1.84 -13.14
CA THR A 89 -5.16 1.96 -13.29
C THR A 89 -4.61 0.87 -14.19
N LEU A 90 -5.06 -0.38 -14.02
CA LEU A 90 -4.48 -1.52 -14.73
C LEU A 90 -5.05 -1.72 -16.14
N VAL A 91 -6.18 -1.09 -16.48
CA VAL A 91 -6.63 -0.96 -17.88
C VAL A 91 -5.68 -0.07 -18.67
N GLU A 92 -5.24 1.05 -18.07
CA GLU A 92 -4.32 2.00 -18.71
C GLU A 92 -2.86 1.50 -18.64
N HIS A 93 -2.49 0.86 -17.53
CA HIS A 93 -1.11 0.45 -17.23
C HIS A 93 -1.08 -1.00 -16.68
N PRO A 94 -1.24 -2.02 -17.54
CA PRO A 94 -1.34 -3.42 -17.11
C PRO A 94 -0.04 -3.97 -16.47
N ASP A 95 1.07 -3.27 -16.65
CA ASP A 95 2.41 -3.59 -16.15
C ASP A 95 2.74 -2.90 -14.81
N TYR A 96 1.82 -2.14 -14.22
CA TYR A 96 2.00 -1.48 -12.91
C TYR A 96 1.87 -2.46 -11.74
N TYR A 97 2.69 -3.51 -11.75
CA TYR A 97 2.87 -4.43 -10.64
C TYR A 97 4.27 -5.04 -10.69
N CYS A 98 4.75 -5.47 -9.52
CA CYS A 98 6.01 -6.17 -9.40
C CYS A 98 5.80 -7.51 -8.71
N LYS A 99 6.53 -8.53 -9.16
CA LYS A 99 6.70 -9.78 -8.41
C LYS A 99 7.80 -9.60 -7.38
N ARG A 100 7.76 -10.41 -6.32
CA ARG A 100 8.86 -10.45 -5.36
C ARG A 100 9.95 -11.41 -5.83
N ALA A 101 11.19 -10.92 -5.82
CA ALA A 101 12.37 -11.69 -6.17
C ALA A 101 12.49 -12.96 -5.30
N THR A 102 12.73 -14.08 -5.99
CA THR A 102 13.05 -15.36 -5.36
C THR A 102 14.55 -15.45 -5.10
N VAL A 103 14.98 -14.99 -3.93
CA VAL A 103 16.39 -15.04 -3.49
C VAL A 103 16.87 -16.49 -3.28
N ASN A 104 15.97 -17.39 -2.87
CA ASN A 104 16.26 -18.81 -2.73
C ASN A 104 15.33 -19.60 -3.66
N GLN A 105 15.90 -20.14 -4.75
CA GLN A 105 15.16 -20.90 -5.76
C GLN A 105 14.45 -22.14 -5.20
N LEU A 106 14.93 -22.70 -4.08
CA LEU A 106 14.28 -23.82 -3.40
C LEU A 106 13.04 -23.39 -2.59
N LYS A 107 12.85 -22.09 -2.36
CA LYS A 107 11.74 -21.52 -1.58
C LYS A 107 11.19 -20.28 -2.27
N PRO A 108 10.56 -20.43 -3.46
CA PRO A 108 10.05 -19.32 -4.24
C PRO A 108 9.11 -18.44 -3.42
N LYS A 109 9.21 -17.12 -3.65
CA LYS A 109 8.34 -16.13 -3.03
C LYS A 109 7.25 -15.77 -4.00
N ASP A 110 6.12 -16.43 -3.82
CA ASP A 110 4.93 -16.14 -4.61
C ASP A 110 4.20 -14.92 -4.02
N TRP A 111 4.52 -13.74 -4.56
CA TRP A 111 4.01 -12.45 -4.10
C TRP A 111 3.95 -11.44 -5.24
N GLN A 112 2.88 -10.64 -5.29
CA GLN A 112 2.74 -9.50 -6.20
C GLN A 112 2.38 -8.22 -5.44
N SER A 113 3.01 -7.10 -5.79
CA SER A 113 2.60 -5.78 -5.29
C SER A 113 2.19 -4.90 -6.48
N PHE A 114 0.98 -4.33 -6.41
CA PHE A 114 0.43 -3.46 -7.46
C PHE A 114 0.69 -1.98 -7.14
N PHE A 115 0.95 -1.18 -8.17
CA PHE A 115 1.07 0.27 -8.06
C PHE A 115 -0.20 0.91 -8.62
N ILE A 116 -1.07 1.38 -7.73
CA ILE A 116 -2.43 1.78 -8.10
C ILE A 116 -2.65 3.26 -7.80
N LYS A 117 -3.27 3.98 -8.72
CA LYS A 117 -3.55 5.40 -8.55
C LYS A 117 -4.72 5.59 -7.59
N PHE A 118 -4.48 6.29 -6.49
CA PHE A 118 -5.47 6.65 -5.48
C PHE A 118 -5.70 8.16 -5.46
N PRO A 119 -6.89 8.62 -5.04
CA PRO A 119 -7.07 10.03 -4.71
C PRO A 119 -6.11 10.39 -3.56
N TYR A 120 -5.49 11.56 -3.66
CA TYR A 120 -4.66 12.08 -2.58
C TYR A 120 -5.56 12.32 -1.36
N ARG A 121 -5.07 11.91 -0.19
CA ARG A 121 -5.74 12.13 1.09
C ARG A 121 -4.71 12.63 2.09
N ASP A 122 -5.06 13.70 2.80
CA ASP A 122 -4.32 14.10 3.97
C ASP A 122 -4.46 12.99 5.04
N ILE A 123 -3.32 12.43 5.42
CA ILE A 123 -3.21 11.31 6.34
C ILE A 123 -3.03 11.75 7.79
N THR A 124 -2.93 13.06 8.06
CA THR A 124 -2.69 13.62 9.40
C THR A 124 -3.75 13.15 10.38
N ASP A 125 -5.03 13.25 10.02
CA ASP A 125 -6.14 12.86 10.90
C ASP A 125 -6.20 11.34 11.11
N LEU A 126 -5.86 10.54 10.08
CA LEU A 126 -5.83 9.08 10.16
C LEU A 126 -4.74 8.63 11.14
N ASN A 127 -3.55 9.22 10.99
CA ASN A 127 -2.42 8.98 11.87
C ASN A 127 -2.73 9.44 13.29
N TYR A 128 -3.41 10.58 13.46
CA TYR A 128 -3.84 11.06 14.77
C TYR A 128 -4.79 10.07 15.47
N VAL A 129 -5.76 9.52 14.75
CA VAL A 129 -6.71 8.54 15.29
C VAL A 129 -6.01 7.26 15.74
N TRP A 130 -5.07 6.71 14.96
CA TRP A 130 -4.30 5.56 15.42
C TRP A 130 -3.36 5.90 16.58
N LYS A 131 -2.63 7.03 16.52
CA LYS A 131 -1.66 7.41 17.55
C LYS A 131 -2.30 7.58 18.92
N ASN A 132 -3.50 8.15 18.96
CA ASN A 132 -4.21 8.48 20.19
C ASN A 132 -5.28 7.46 20.60
N ASP A 133 -5.34 6.29 19.97
CA ASP A 133 -6.21 5.21 20.42
C ASP A 133 -5.77 4.70 21.81
N GLN A 134 -6.56 5.06 22.82
CA GLN A 134 -6.41 4.62 24.22
C GLN A 134 -7.45 3.58 24.63
N THR A 135 -8.50 3.38 23.82
CA THR A 135 -9.61 2.48 24.14
C THR A 135 -9.34 1.05 23.66
N GLY A 136 -8.27 0.85 22.88
CA GLY A 136 -7.95 -0.43 22.27
C GLY A 136 -8.86 -0.76 21.09
N ARG A 137 -9.44 0.28 20.46
CA ARG A 137 -10.29 0.15 19.26
C ARG A 137 -9.55 -0.58 18.15
N PHE A 138 -8.25 -0.33 17.98
CA PHE A 138 -7.45 -0.94 16.94
C PHE A 138 -6.49 -1.99 17.51
N LYS A 139 -6.69 -3.25 17.11
CA LYS A 139 -5.77 -4.34 17.46
C LYS A 139 -4.34 -4.08 17.00
N LYS A 140 -4.17 -3.38 15.87
CA LYS A 140 -2.87 -2.95 15.35
C LYS A 140 -2.96 -1.48 14.94
N ARG A 141 -2.13 -0.65 15.58
CA ARG A 141 -1.99 0.76 15.26
C ARG A 141 -0.89 0.96 14.23
N ARG A 142 -1.16 1.75 13.21
CA ARG A 142 -0.29 2.01 12.06
C ARG A 142 -0.14 3.49 11.86
N GLU A 143 0.91 3.85 11.14
CA GLU A 143 1.13 5.21 10.70
C GLU A 143 1.34 5.18 9.18
N LEU A 144 0.63 6.05 8.47
CA LEU A 144 0.75 6.22 7.03
C LEU A 144 1.80 7.29 6.73
N VAL A 145 2.50 7.12 5.62
CA VAL A 145 3.49 8.07 5.14
C VAL A 145 3.42 8.18 3.62
N TRP A 146 3.29 9.39 3.10
CA TRP A 146 3.51 9.70 1.69
C TRP A 146 5.01 9.91 1.43
N ILE A 147 5.55 9.20 0.44
CA ILE A 147 6.95 9.34 0.01
C ILE A 147 6.97 9.82 -1.43
N GLY A 148 7.59 10.97 -1.69
CA GLY A 148 7.77 11.48 -3.06
C GLY A 148 8.58 10.53 -3.93
N ALA A 149 8.26 10.47 -5.22
CA ALA A 149 8.87 9.53 -6.18
C ALA A 149 10.41 9.58 -6.18
N ASP A 150 11.02 10.78 -6.24
CA ASP A 150 12.48 10.93 -6.22
C ASP A 150 13.12 10.40 -4.93
N LYS A 151 12.44 10.65 -3.79
CA LYS A 151 12.89 10.12 -2.50
C LYS A 151 12.77 8.61 -2.45
N LEU A 152 11.70 8.03 -2.99
CA LEU A 152 11.52 6.58 -3.06
C LEU A 152 12.59 5.93 -3.95
N LEU A 153 12.89 6.52 -5.11
CA LEU A 153 13.96 6.05 -6.00
C LEU A 153 15.33 6.12 -5.30
N THR A 154 15.59 7.20 -4.57
CA THR A 154 16.81 7.34 -3.74
C THR A 154 16.87 6.23 -2.69
N ILE A 155 15.77 5.95 -1.98
CA ILE A 155 15.71 4.88 -0.97
C ILE A 155 16.03 3.52 -1.61
N TYR A 156 15.45 3.19 -2.77
CA TYR A 156 15.79 1.94 -3.46
C TYR A 156 17.26 1.85 -3.88
N ALA A 157 17.88 2.98 -4.23
CA ALA A 157 19.26 3.01 -4.72
C ALA A 157 20.31 2.97 -3.59
N SER A 158 20.09 3.70 -2.49
CA SER A 158 21.10 3.92 -1.45
C SER A 158 20.71 3.47 -0.04
N GLU A 159 19.42 3.32 0.26
CA GLU A 159 18.93 3.00 1.60
C GLU A 159 17.87 1.86 1.60
N PRO A 160 18.06 0.74 0.86
CA PRO A 160 17.01 -0.26 0.65
C PRO A 160 16.56 -0.96 1.95
N ASP A 161 17.36 -0.90 3.01
CA ASP A 161 17.01 -1.44 4.32
C ASP A 161 15.94 -0.64 5.06
N ARG A 162 15.59 0.57 4.59
CA ARG A 162 14.40 1.29 5.07
C ARG A 162 13.10 0.68 4.55
N LEU A 163 13.17 -0.08 3.46
CA LEU A 163 12.03 -0.77 2.89
C LEU A 163 11.87 -2.13 3.57
N TRP A 164 10.66 -2.49 3.97
CA TRP A 164 10.41 -3.82 4.48
C TRP A 164 10.76 -4.88 3.43
N LYS A 165 11.20 -6.06 3.88
CA LYS A 165 11.73 -7.13 3.01
C LYS A 165 10.88 -7.48 1.78
N ARG A 166 9.55 -7.26 1.84
CA ARG A 166 8.65 -7.51 0.71
C ARG A 166 8.77 -6.43 -0.37
N VAL A 167 8.89 -5.18 0.06
CA VAL A 167 9.03 -4.00 -0.80
C VAL A 167 10.45 -3.92 -1.37
N ARG A 168 11.48 -4.08 -0.54
CA ARG A 168 12.89 -4.03 -0.98
C ARG A 168 13.29 -5.11 -1.99
N GLN A 169 12.48 -6.17 -2.10
CA GLN A 169 12.72 -7.32 -2.98
C GLN A 169 11.76 -7.35 -4.17
N LEU A 170 11.03 -6.27 -4.45
CA LEU A 170 10.21 -6.17 -5.65
C LEU A 170 11.12 -6.07 -6.88
N GLU A 171 10.87 -6.95 -7.84
CA GLU A 171 11.58 -6.97 -9.13
C GLU A 171 11.19 -5.74 -9.94
N ASN A 172 12.18 -5.02 -10.49
CA ASN A 172 11.99 -3.84 -11.36
C ASN A 172 11.16 -2.69 -10.75
N ALA A 173 11.05 -2.61 -9.42
CA ALA A 173 10.25 -1.56 -8.77
C ALA A 173 10.68 -0.14 -9.16
N ARG A 174 12.00 0.08 -9.35
CA ARG A 174 12.53 1.38 -9.80
C ARG A 174 12.03 1.74 -11.20
N ASP A 175 11.95 0.78 -12.11
CA ASP A 175 11.51 1.01 -13.48
C ASP A 175 10.01 1.35 -13.53
N VAL A 176 9.19 0.66 -12.73
CA VAL A 176 7.76 0.99 -12.58
C VAL A 176 7.56 2.39 -11.99
N ILE A 177 8.34 2.77 -10.96
CA ILE A 177 8.26 4.11 -10.37
C ILE A 177 8.66 5.19 -11.39
N LEU A 178 9.70 4.95 -12.20
CA LEU A 178 10.12 5.87 -13.27
C LEU A 178 9.07 5.97 -14.38
N ALA A 179 8.42 4.87 -14.74
CA ALA A 179 7.31 4.87 -15.70
C ALA A 179 6.14 5.73 -15.18
N ILE A 180 5.74 5.54 -13.91
CA ILE A 180 4.72 6.37 -13.26
C ILE A 180 5.11 7.85 -13.28
N GLN A 181 6.37 8.18 -13.01
CA GLN A 181 6.86 9.56 -13.11
C GLN A 181 6.69 10.16 -14.49
N LYS A 182 7.06 9.40 -15.52
CA LYS A 182 6.95 9.83 -16.91
C LYS A 182 5.49 10.03 -17.33
N ASP A 183 4.60 9.14 -16.91
CA ASP A 183 3.20 9.14 -17.35
C ASP A 183 2.37 10.27 -16.72
N PHE A 184 2.78 10.79 -15.56
CA PHE A 184 2.00 11.77 -14.78
C PHE A 184 2.70 13.12 -14.50
N MET A 185 3.91 13.38 -15.00
CA MET A 185 4.61 14.67 -14.86
C MET A 185 4.69 15.50 -16.16
N LEU A 186 3.67 15.41 -17.02
CA LEU A 186 3.53 16.26 -18.22
C LEU A 186 2.91 17.62 -17.90
#